data_AF-W1YR13-F1
#
_entry.id   AF-W1YR13-F1
#
_cell.length_a   1.000
_cell.length_b   1.000
_cell.length_c   1.000
_cell.angle_alpha   90.00
_cell.angle_beta   90.00
_cell.angle_gamma   90.00
#
_symmetry.space_group_name_H-M   'P 1'
#
loop_
_entity.id
_entity.type
_entity.pdbx_description
1 polymer ?
#
loop_
_entity_poly.entity_id
_entity_poly.type
_entity_poly.pdbx_seq_one_letter_code
_entity_poly.pdbx_strand_id
1 'polypeptide(L)' 'GDPTDPTKADSDGDGLNDGDEKTHGTDPNKADTDGDGVNDGDEVTGDKNKDWDGDGKGDPTDPTKADSDGDGLNDGDE' A
#
# COMPACT_ATOMS: atom_id res chain seq x y z
N GLY A 1 -21.09 21.66 12.62
CA GLY A 1 -21.46 21.44 11.21
C GLY A 1 -20.39 20.50 10.76
N ASP A 2 -20.73 19.23 10.69
CA ASP A 2 -19.78 18.12 10.73
C ASP A 2 -20.33 17.01 9.82
N PRO A 3 -19.51 16.15 9.20
CA PRO A 3 -18.16 15.77 9.65
C PRO A 3 -17.12 15.55 8.51
N THR A 4 -15.82 15.55 8.83
CA THR A 4 -14.91 14.62 8.15
C THR A 4 -15.31 13.24 8.63
N ASP A 5 -15.87 12.40 7.76
CA ASP A 5 -16.09 11.01 8.10
C ASP A 5 -14.73 10.30 8.06
N PRO A 6 -14.15 9.87 9.19
CA PRO A 6 -12.91 9.10 9.21
C PRO A 6 -13.04 7.76 8.47
N THR A 7 -14.22 7.42 7.92
CA THR A 7 -14.47 6.17 7.22
C THR A 7 -14.47 6.26 5.69
N LYS A 8 -14.18 7.42 5.04
CA LYS A 8 -14.12 7.45 3.55
C LYS A 8 -13.50 8.69 2.87
N ALA A 9 -12.41 9.25 3.39
CA ALA A 9 -11.51 10.10 2.60
C ALA A 9 -10.28 9.26 2.21
N ASP A 10 -9.92 9.29 0.94
CA ASP A 10 -8.72 8.72 0.32
C ASP A 10 -8.07 9.93 -0.35
N SER A 11 -7.14 10.54 0.36
CA SER A 11 -6.67 11.91 0.12
C SER A 11 -5.69 12.00 -1.06
N ASP A 12 -4.96 10.94 -1.36
CA ASP A 12 -4.05 10.85 -2.52
C ASP A 12 -4.59 9.99 -3.67
N GLY A 13 -5.68 9.24 -3.45
CA GLY A 13 -6.38 8.49 -4.48
C GLY A 13 -5.73 7.15 -4.82
N ASP A 14 -4.99 6.56 -3.89
CA ASP A 14 -4.23 5.34 -4.09
C ASP A 14 -5.07 4.05 -3.94
N GLY A 15 -6.25 4.17 -3.32
CA GLY A 15 -7.19 3.08 -3.06
C GLY A 15 -7.25 2.61 -1.62
N LEU A 16 -6.34 3.07 -0.75
CA LEU A 16 -6.38 2.99 0.71
C LEU A 16 -7.05 4.28 1.25
N ASN A 17 -7.78 4.18 2.35
CA ASN A 17 -8.38 5.40 2.94
C ASN A 17 -7.49 5.94 4.05
N ASP A 18 -7.53 7.26 4.29
CA ASP A 18 -6.72 7.98 5.29
C ASP A 18 -6.76 7.35 6.70
N GLY A 19 -7.84 6.65 7.04
CA GLY A 19 -7.99 5.94 8.30
C GLY A 19 -7.19 4.64 8.35
N ASP A 20 -7.27 3.85 7.28
CA ASP A 20 -6.51 2.62 7.10
C ASP A 20 -5.02 2.94 6.90
N GLU A 21 -4.68 4.00 6.15
CA GLU A 21 -3.31 4.47 5.98
C GLU A 21 -2.61 4.75 7.32
N LYS A 22 -3.29 5.45 8.24
CA LYS A 22 -2.77 5.66 9.60
C LYS A 22 -2.57 4.37 10.39
N THR A 23 -3.35 3.34 10.08
CA THR A 23 -3.25 2.02 10.73
C THR A 23 -2.09 1.21 10.16
N HIS A 24 -1.84 1.33 8.86
CA HIS A 24 -0.73 0.71 8.15
C HIS A 24 0.60 1.48 8.31
N GLY A 25 0.54 2.74 8.75
CA GLY A 25 1.73 3.57 8.98
C GLY A 25 2.18 4.37 7.76
N THR A 26 1.31 4.48 6.76
CA THR A 26 1.54 5.22 5.50
C THR A 26 1.17 6.70 5.64
N ASP A 27 1.56 7.53 4.65
CA ASP A 27 1.23 8.95 4.61
C ASP A 27 -0.02 9.19 3.75
N PRO A 28 -1.14 9.67 4.35
CA PRO A 28 -2.40 9.96 3.63
C PRO A 28 -2.35 10.95 2.48
N ASN A 29 -1.19 11.48 2.14
CA ASN A 29 -1.02 12.43 1.04
C ASN A 29 0.01 11.93 0.03
N LYS A 30 0.46 10.68 0.15
CA LYS A 30 1.49 10.09 -0.68
C LYS A 30 1.08 8.66 -1.02
N ALA A 31 0.56 8.50 -2.24
CA ALA A 31 0.02 7.24 -2.74
C ALA A 31 0.98 6.04 -2.70
N ASP A 32 2.27 6.28 -2.53
CA ASP A 32 3.38 5.31 -2.48
C ASP A 32 4.29 5.82 -1.36
N THR A 33 4.18 5.26 -0.14
CA THR A 33 4.80 5.82 1.06
C THR A 33 6.31 5.64 1.08
N ASP A 34 6.82 4.50 0.65
CA ASP A 34 8.24 4.18 0.69
C ASP A 34 9.00 4.57 -0.59
N GLY A 35 8.29 4.89 -1.66
CA GLY A 35 8.81 5.41 -2.91
C GLY A 35 9.35 4.33 -3.86
N ASP A 36 8.85 3.11 -3.78
CA ASP A 36 9.31 1.98 -4.59
C ASP A 36 8.60 1.85 -5.95
N GLY A 37 7.49 2.58 -6.12
CA GLY A 37 6.69 2.61 -7.35
C GLY A 37 5.37 1.82 -7.29
N VAL A 38 5.05 1.17 -6.17
CA VAL A 38 3.75 0.55 -5.89
C VAL A 38 2.95 1.47 -4.98
N ASN A 39 1.62 1.51 -5.17
CA ASN A 39 0.79 2.31 -4.29
C ASN A 39 0.51 1.57 -2.98
N ASP A 40 0.39 2.28 -1.86
CA ASP A 40 0.16 1.70 -0.53
C ASP A 40 -1.09 0.80 -0.51
N GLY A 41 -2.17 1.23 -1.17
CA GLY A 41 -3.39 0.44 -1.32
C GLY A 41 -3.22 -0.85 -2.13
N ASP A 42 -2.36 -0.85 -3.16
CA ASP A 42 -2.06 -2.06 -3.94
C ASP A 42 -1.20 -3.03 -3.11
N GLU A 43 -0.26 -2.51 -2.33
CA GLU A 43 0.60 -3.30 -1.45
C GLU A 43 -0.17 -3.96 -0.31
N VAL A 44 -1.09 -3.23 0.33
CA VAL A 44 -1.94 -3.77 1.39
C VAL A 44 -2.89 -4.86 0.88
N THR A 45 -3.36 -4.73 -0.37
CA THR A 45 -4.28 -5.71 -0.97
C THR A 45 -3.57 -6.88 -1.62
N GLY A 46 -2.35 -6.68 -2.13
CA GLY A 46 -1.60 -7.63 -2.94
C GLY A 46 -2.05 -7.67 -4.42
N ASP A 47 -3.02 -6.84 -4.84
CA ASP A 47 -3.67 -6.99 -6.15
C ASP A 47 -2.72 -6.80 -7.35
N LYS A 48 -1.61 -6.05 -7.17
CA LYS A 48 -0.60 -5.80 -8.21
C LYS A 48 0.76 -6.44 -7.93
N ASN A 49 0.88 -7.15 -6.82
CA ASN A 49 2.14 -7.71 -6.37
C ASN A 49 2.40 -9.08 -6.98
N LYS A 50 3.62 -9.58 -6.76
CA LYS A 50 4.05 -10.90 -7.17
C LYS A 50 3.33 -11.99 -6.39
N ASP A 51 3.03 -13.08 -7.07
CA ASP A 51 2.45 -14.30 -6.48
C ASP A 51 3.61 -15.22 -6.06
N TRP A 52 4.04 -15.14 -4.80
CA TRP A 52 5.13 -15.99 -4.29
C TRP A 52 4.64 -17.37 -3.87
N ASP A 53 3.37 -17.51 -3.47
CA ASP A 53 2.79 -18.78 -3.00
C ASP A 53 2.23 -19.68 -4.13
N GLY A 54 2.04 -19.11 -5.32
CA GLY A 54 1.66 -19.80 -6.56
C GLY A 54 0.17 -20.12 -6.66
N ASP A 55 -0.69 -19.40 -5.95
CA ASP A 55 -2.14 -19.64 -5.97
C ASP A 55 -2.91 -18.76 -6.97
N GLY A 56 -2.22 -17.86 -7.67
CA GLY A 56 -2.74 -17.02 -8.73
C GLY A 56 -3.24 -15.64 -8.30
N LYS A 57 -2.99 -15.21 -7.07
CA LYS A 57 -3.18 -13.81 -6.59
C LYS A 57 -1.81 -13.23 -6.19
N GLY A 58 -1.64 -11.93 -6.37
CA GLY A 58 -0.47 -11.26 -5.81
C GLY A 58 -0.53 -11.24 -4.28
N ASP A 59 0.63 -11.23 -3.66
CA ASP A 59 0.76 -11.29 -2.20
C ASP A 59 0.99 -9.89 -1.61
N PRO A 60 0.36 -9.54 -0.48
CA PRO A 60 0.57 -8.24 0.15
C PRO A 60 2.01 -7.99 0.58
N THR A 61 2.46 -6.74 0.44
CA THR A 61 3.77 -6.23 0.89
C THR A 61 3.61 -5.25 2.06
N ASP A 62 4.72 -4.82 2.66
CA ASP A 62 4.76 -3.78 3.68
C ASP A 62 4.89 -2.41 3.00
N PRO A 63 3.84 -1.58 2.99
CA PRO A 63 3.83 -0.30 2.26
C PRO A 63 4.74 0.78 2.85
N THR A 64 5.49 0.44 3.90
CA THR A 64 6.47 1.33 4.52
C THR A 64 7.90 0.88 4.26
N LYS A 65 8.09 -0.17 3.46
CA LYS A 65 9.37 -0.81 3.22
C LYS A 65 9.48 -1.29 1.77
N ALA A 66 10.22 -0.48 0.99
CA ALA A 66 10.42 -0.67 -0.44
C ALA A 66 10.94 -2.05 -0.89
N ASP A 67 11.45 -2.89 0.01
CA ASP A 67 11.91 -4.26 -0.22
C ASP A 67 11.38 -5.08 0.95
N SER A 68 10.19 -5.67 0.82
CA SER A 68 9.46 -6.29 1.93
C SER A 68 10.13 -7.56 2.46
N ASP A 69 10.67 -8.39 1.57
CA ASP A 69 11.25 -9.69 1.92
C ASP A 69 12.76 -9.64 2.24
N GLY A 70 13.41 -8.53 1.90
CA GLY A 70 14.83 -8.26 2.17
C GLY A 70 15.78 -8.94 1.20
N ASP A 71 15.35 -9.29 -0.01
CA ASP A 71 16.19 -9.96 -1.03
C ASP A 71 17.09 -8.99 -1.83
N GLY A 72 16.82 -7.68 -1.72
CA GLY A 72 17.57 -6.60 -2.37
C GLY A 72 16.99 -6.12 -3.71
N LEU A 73 15.82 -6.60 -4.11
CA LEU A 73 14.95 -6.00 -5.11
C LEU A 73 13.82 -5.24 -4.41
N ASN A 74 13.37 -4.15 -5.02
CA ASN A 74 12.21 -3.44 -4.48
C ASN A 74 10.92 -4.15 -4.89
N ASP A 75 9.85 -4.03 -4.10
CA ASP A 75 8.57 -4.69 -4.37
C ASP A 75 7.99 -4.24 -5.74
N GLY A 76 8.18 -2.98 -6.11
CA GLY A 76 7.83 -2.44 -7.43
C GLY A 76 8.71 -2.89 -8.61
N ASP A 77 9.88 -3.47 -8.35
CA ASP A 77 10.82 -3.98 -9.36
C ASP A 77 10.75 -5.52 -9.56
N GLU A 78 9.91 -6.22 -8.79
CA GLU A 78 9.87 -7.69 -8.69
C GLU A 78 9.05 -8.46 -9.73
#